data_AF-A0A969HH80-F1
#
_entry.id   AF-A0A969HH80-F1
#
_cell.length_a   1.000
_cell.length_b   1.000
_cell.length_c   1.000
_cell.angle_alpha   90.00
_cell.angle_beta   90.00
_cell.angle_gamma   90.00
#
_symmetry.space_group_name_H-M   'P 1'
#
loop_
_entity.id
_entity.type
_entity.pdbx_description
1 polymer ?
#
loop_
_entity_poly.entity_id
_entity_poly.type
_entity_poly.pdbx_seq_one_letter_code
_entity_poly.pdbx_strand_id
1 'polypeptide(L)'
;MGNLNSTLKFKREEEAAYGDEDLLMHPAMLLPLSRLNQLVQEEWGGTVQLRITDAYDSLLEHDLGQADVNRRISQHFEGRSVDLTTWPIDTARYPRLCILVHCAGFAWVHNEGDHCHATIKAESLCHQCQD
;
A
#
# COMPACT_ATOMS: atom_id res chain seq x y z
N MET A 1 15.91 -3.39 -3.33
CA MET A 1 14.73 -2.61 -2.91
C MET A 1 15.02 -1.14 -3.19
N GLY A 2 14.15 -0.47 -3.94
CA GLY A 2 14.33 0.93 -4.32
C GLY A 2 14.22 1.84 -3.10
N ASN A 3 14.99 2.93 -3.11
CA ASN A 3 15.09 3.90 -2.01
C ASN A 3 13.74 4.62 -1.81
N LEU A 4 12.85 4.04 -1.01
CA LEU A 4 11.64 4.70 -0.55
C LEU A 4 12.06 5.84 0.38
N ASN A 5 11.56 7.04 0.09
CA ASN A 5 11.89 8.28 0.78
C ASN A 5 11.75 8.12 2.31
N SER A 6 12.70 8.67 3.08
CA SER A 6 12.81 8.47 4.54
C SER A 6 11.65 9.02 5.37
N THR A 7 10.68 9.67 4.73
CA THR A 7 9.48 10.23 5.37
C THR A 7 8.33 9.24 5.48
N LEU A 8 8.41 8.05 4.88
CA LEU A 8 7.37 7.04 5.04
C LEU A 8 7.36 6.49 6.47
N LYS A 9 6.16 6.26 6.99
CA LYS A 9 5.95 5.51 8.24
C LYS A 9 5.48 4.10 7.88
N PHE A 10 6.00 3.13 8.62
CA PHE A 10 5.57 1.73 8.56
C PHE A 10 5.06 1.37 9.96
N LYS A 11 3.99 0.59 10.05
CA LYS A 11 3.36 0.24 11.32
C LYS A 11 4.14 -0.88 11.99
N ARG A 12 4.57 -1.90 11.23
CA ARG A 12 5.45 -2.99 11.68
C ARG A 12 4.93 -3.65 12.96
N GLU A 13 3.63 -3.91 13.01
CA GLU A 13 2.94 -4.50 14.17
C GLU A 13 3.09 -6.00 14.28
N GLU A 14 3.53 -6.66 13.21
CA GLU A 14 3.62 -8.11 13.14
C GLU A 14 4.65 -8.63 14.16
N GLU A 15 4.54 -9.91 14.52
CA GLU A 15 5.49 -10.53 15.44
C GLU A 15 6.93 -10.40 14.91
N ALA A 16 7.93 -10.45 15.80
CA ALA A 16 9.32 -10.11 15.45
C ALA A 16 9.92 -10.88 14.25
N ALA A 17 9.38 -12.07 13.91
CA ALA A 17 9.78 -12.82 12.73
C ALA A 17 9.26 -12.23 11.39
N TYR A 18 8.19 -11.43 11.45
CA TYR A 18 7.45 -10.88 10.31
C TYR A 18 7.38 -9.34 10.31
N GLY A 19 7.90 -8.66 11.34
CA GLY A 19 7.81 -7.19 11.45
C GLY A 19 8.57 -6.39 10.38
N ASP A 20 9.07 -6.99 9.31
CA ASP A 20 9.59 -6.31 8.11
C ASP A 20 8.67 -6.50 6.87
N GLU A 21 7.56 -7.21 6.99
CA GLU A 21 6.67 -7.54 5.85
C GLU A 21 6.02 -6.30 5.23
N ASP A 22 5.70 -5.31 6.07
CA ASP A 22 5.35 -3.94 5.70
C ASP A 22 6.32 -3.26 4.71
N LEU A 23 7.59 -3.69 4.68
CA LEU A 23 8.63 -3.19 3.78
C LEU A 23 8.72 -4.00 2.47
N LEU A 24 8.14 -5.18 2.43
CA LEU A 24 8.22 -6.11 1.31
C LEU A 24 7.10 -5.78 0.31
N MET A 25 7.49 -5.21 -0.82
CA MET A 25 6.57 -4.82 -1.88
C MET A 25 7.12 -5.22 -3.23
N HIS A 26 6.21 -5.49 -4.17
CA HIS A 26 6.56 -5.71 -5.56
C HIS A 26 7.28 -4.45 -6.12
N PRO A 27 8.36 -4.58 -6.90
CA PRO A 27 9.15 -3.42 -7.34
C PRO A 27 8.36 -2.33 -8.06
N ALA A 28 7.27 -2.71 -8.74
CA ALA A 28 6.38 -1.77 -9.42
C ALA A 28 5.65 -0.78 -8.49
N MET A 29 5.66 -1.03 -7.18
CA MET A 29 5.12 -0.11 -6.17
C MET A 29 5.96 1.15 -6.00
N LEU A 30 7.24 1.11 -6.37
CA LEU A 30 8.16 2.21 -6.09
C LEU A 30 7.67 3.55 -6.68
N LEU A 31 7.25 3.55 -7.95
CA LEU A 31 6.81 4.76 -8.64
C LEU A 31 5.50 5.33 -8.07
N PRO A 32 4.39 4.59 -7.98
CA PRO A 32 3.15 5.11 -7.42
C PRO A 32 3.29 5.49 -5.94
N LEU A 33 4.04 4.71 -5.14
CA LEU A 33 4.24 5.03 -3.72
C LEU A 33 5.09 6.29 -3.51
N SER A 34 6.12 6.49 -4.34
CA SER A 34 6.93 7.72 -4.31
C SER A 34 6.10 8.96 -4.67
N ARG A 35 5.25 8.85 -5.71
CA ARG A 35 4.32 9.93 -6.10
C ARG A 35 3.30 10.21 -5.01
N LEU A 36 2.72 9.16 -4.42
CA LEU A 36 1.76 9.30 -3.33
C LEU A 36 2.36 10.01 -2.13
N ASN A 37 3.58 9.64 -1.72
CA ASN A 37 4.25 10.31 -0.61
C ASN A 37 4.41 11.82 -0.87
N GLN A 38 4.81 12.20 -2.09
CA GLN A 38 4.88 13.61 -2.48
C GLN A 38 3.51 14.30 -2.41
N LEU A 39 2.47 13.69 -2.98
CA LEU A 39 1.10 14.23 -2.94
C LEU A 39 0.60 14.42 -1.50
N VAL A 40 0.90 13.48 -0.61
CA VAL A 40 0.58 13.56 0.82
C VAL A 40 1.30 14.74 1.48
N GLN A 41 2.60 14.91 1.20
CA GLN A 41 3.33 16.08 1.71
C GLN A 41 2.72 17.39 1.21
N GLU A 42 2.37 17.47 -0.08
CA GLU A 42 1.80 18.68 -0.69
C GLU A 42 0.40 19.00 -0.15
N GLU A 43 -0.48 18.00 -0.04
CA GLU A 43 -1.87 18.16 0.40
C GLU A 43 -1.97 18.78 1.80
N TRP A 44 -1.05 18.42 2.70
CA TRP A 44 -1.09 18.83 4.10
C TRP A 44 0.13 19.64 4.54
N GLY A 45 0.77 20.33 3.59
CA GLY A 45 1.85 21.29 3.86
C GLY A 45 3.03 20.70 4.65
N GLY A 46 3.35 19.42 4.42
CA GLY A 46 4.44 18.70 5.07
C GLY A 46 4.20 18.26 6.52
N THR A 47 3.01 18.53 7.08
CA THR A 47 2.69 18.19 8.48
C THR A 47 2.15 16.77 8.65
N VAL A 48 1.74 16.13 7.55
CA VAL A 48 1.22 14.77 7.52
C VAL A 48 2.16 13.88 6.70
N GLN A 49 2.45 12.69 7.22
CA GLN A 49 3.24 11.67 6.55
C GLN A 49 2.33 10.56 6.04
N LEU A 50 2.73 9.91 4.95
CA LEU A 50 2.12 8.67 4.51
C LEU A 50 2.55 7.55 5.47
N ARG A 51 1.60 6.71 5.86
CA ARG A 51 1.86 5.53 6.68
C ARG A 51 1.32 4.29 5.98
N ILE A 52 2.17 3.29 5.83
CA ILE A 52 1.82 1.94 5.41
C ILE A 52 1.54 1.14 6.69
N THR A 53 0.42 0.43 6.70
CA THR A 53 0.02 -0.43 7.81
C THR A 53 0.08 -1.90 7.48
N ASP A 54 -0.12 -2.25 6.21
CA ASP A 54 0.06 -3.61 5.70
C ASP A 54 0.58 -3.55 4.26
N ALA A 55 1.40 -4.54 3.88
CA ALA A 55 1.95 -4.67 2.54
C ALA A 55 2.00 -6.15 2.08
N TYR A 56 3.14 -6.82 2.22
CA TYR A 56 3.17 -8.26 2.10
C TYR A 56 2.56 -8.89 3.36
N ASP A 57 1.82 -9.99 3.21
CA ASP A 57 1.21 -10.71 4.32
C ASP A 57 1.46 -12.20 4.13
N SER A 58 2.33 -12.79 4.95
CA SER A 58 2.57 -14.24 4.94
C SER A 58 1.68 -15.02 5.91
N LEU A 59 0.98 -14.33 6.80
CA LEU A 59 0.12 -14.91 7.84
C LEU A 59 -1.31 -15.15 7.37
N LEU A 60 -1.62 -14.73 6.14
CA LEU A 60 -2.92 -14.89 5.47
C LEU A 60 -4.05 -14.12 6.16
N GLU A 61 -3.74 -13.05 6.88
CA GLU A 61 -4.69 -12.21 7.62
C GLU A 61 -5.78 -11.63 6.71
N HIS A 62 -5.39 -11.25 5.48
CA HIS A 62 -6.30 -10.72 4.47
C HIS A 62 -7.24 -11.77 3.85
N ASP A 63 -7.17 -13.03 4.30
CA ASP A 63 -7.96 -14.14 3.74
C ASP A 63 -8.52 -15.14 4.78
N LEU A 64 -8.34 -14.87 6.08
CA LEU A 64 -8.73 -15.78 7.18
C LEU A 64 -10.22 -16.19 7.18
N GLY A 65 -11.09 -15.45 6.48
CA GLY A 65 -12.53 -15.70 6.41
C GLY A 65 -13.02 -16.39 5.13
N GLN A 66 -12.16 -16.70 4.14
CA GLN A 66 -12.65 -17.21 2.85
C GLN A 66 -12.93 -18.72 2.86
N ALA A 67 -14.23 -19.05 2.76
CA ALA A 67 -14.71 -20.42 2.56
C ALA A 67 -14.81 -20.83 1.07
N ASP A 68 -14.68 -19.88 0.13
CA ASP A 68 -14.83 -20.12 -1.31
C ASP A 68 -13.47 -20.25 -2.00
N VAL A 69 -13.12 -21.48 -2.35
CA VAL A 69 -11.87 -21.84 -3.04
C VAL A 69 -11.73 -21.23 -4.44
N ASN A 70 -12.78 -20.66 -5.02
CA ASN A 70 -12.74 -20.06 -6.36
C ASN A 70 -12.59 -18.53 -6.33
N ARG A 71 -12.59 -17.92 -5.16
CA ARG A 71 -12.43 -16.47 -5.02
C ARG A 71 -10.98 -16.07 -5.26
N ARG A 72 -10.80 -14.83 -5.71
CA ARG A 72 -9.46 -14.25 -5.94
C ARG A 72 -8.78 -14.05 -4.59
N ILE A 73 -7.58 -14.62 -4.49
CA ILE A 73 -6.68 -14.48 -3.36
C ILE A 73 -6.22 -13.01 -3.23
N SER A 74 -6.02 -12.55 -1.99
CA SER A 74 -5.54 -11.20 -1.69
C SER A 74 -4.22 -10.90 -2.40
N GLN A 75 -4.08 -9.68 -2.95
CA GLN A 75 -2.84 -9.25 -3.58
C GLN A 75 -1.75 -8.80 -2.58
N HIS A 76 -2.07 -8.76 -1.28
CA HIS A 76 -1.05 -8.63 -0.23
C HIS A 76 -0.07 -9.81 -0.28
N PHE A 77 -0.53 -11.02 -0.61
CA PHE A 77 0.32 -12.22 -0.68
C PHE A 77 1.33 -12.20 -1.85
N GLU A 78 1.24 -11.18 -2.72
CA GLU A 78 2.19 -10.96 -3.82
C GLU A 78 2.95 -9.63 -3.64
N GLY A 79 2.75 -8.92 -2.52
CA GLY A 79 3.30 -7.58 -2.27
C GLY A 79 2.78 -6.52 -3.25
N ARG A 80 1.60 -6.75 -3.86
CA ARG A 80 0.99 -5.87 -4.87
C ARG A 80 -0.13 -4.99 -4.31
N SER A 81 -0.56 -5.25 -3.07
CA SER A 81 -1.46 -4.37 -2.33
C SER A 81 -0.75 -3.73 -1.13
N VAL A 82 -1.30 -2.60 -0.69
CA VAL A 82 -0.92 -1.91 0.55
C VAL A 82 -2.16 -1.32 1.20
N ASP A 83 -2.13 -1.29 2.53
CA ASP A 83 -3.07 -0.54 3.34
C ASP A 83 -2.41 0.71 3.89
N LEU A 84 -3.12 1.83 3.72
CA LEU A 84 -2.54 3.16 3.88
C LEU A 84 -3.35 4.01 4.84
N THR A 85 -2.65 4.67 5.75
CA THR A 85 -3.20 5.70 6.62
C THR A 85 -2.37 6.98 6.54
N THR A 86 -2.84 8.04 7.17
CA THR A 86 -2.01 9.22 7.47
C THR A 86 -1.29 9.05 8.81
N TRP A 87 -0.19 9.77 8.98
CA TRP A 87 0.44 10.00 10.28
C TRP A 87 0.59 11.51 10.56
N PRO A 88 0.06 12.03 11.68
CA PRO A 88 -0.74 11.34 12.70
C PRO A 88 -2.04 10.73 12.17
N ILE A 89 -2.53 9.70 12.86
CA ILE A 89 -3.77 8.99 12.52
C ILE A 89 -4.96 9.96 12.62
N ASP A 90 -5.72 10.08 11.53
CA ASP A 90 -6.96 10.85 11.47
C ASP A 90 -7.83 10.28 10.35
N THR A 91 -8.87 9.54 10.73
CA THR A 91 -9.78 8.86 9.79
C THR A 91 -10.55 9.82 8.90
N ALA A 92 -10.72 11.09 9.32
CA ALA A 92 -11.37 12.11 8.49
C ALA A 92 -10.56 12.43 7.22
N ARG A 93 -9.26 12.10 7.20
CA ARG A 93 -8.39 12.29 6.03
C ARG A 93 -8.45 11.14 5.02
N TYR A 94 -8.96 9.97 5.40
CA TYR A 94 -8.85 8.76 4.56
C TYR A 94 -9.60 8.85 3.23
N PRO A 95 -10.80 9.45 3.14
CA PRO A 95 -11.44 9.68 1.85
C PRO A 95 -10.56 10.53 0.91
N ARG A 96 -9.88 11.56 1.44
CA ARG A 96 -8.96 12.38 0.66
C ARG A 96 -7.68 11.64 0.32
N LEU A 97 -7.13 10.88 1.27
CA LEU A 97 -5.98 10.00 1.03
C LEU A 97 -6.26 9.06 -0.15
N CYS A 98 -7.40 8.37 -0.19
CA CYS A 98 -7.75 7.48 -1.31
C CYS A 98 -7.83 8.21 -2.66
N ILE A 99 -8.27 9.47 -2.69
CA ILE A 99 -8.22 10.27 -3.92
C ILE A 99 -6.76 10.48 -4.35
N LEU A 100 -5.86 10.82 -3.43
CA LEU A 100 -4.43 10.97 -3.74
C LEU A 100 -3.80 9.65 -4.19
N VAL A 101 -4.19 8.53 -3.59
CA VAL A 101 -3.75 7.19 -4.00
C VAL A 101 -4.16 6.90 -5.45
N HIS A 102 -5.40 7.22 -5.82
CA HIS A 102 -5.84 7.11 -7.20
C HIS A 102 -5.03 8.01 -8.14
N CYS A 103 -4.81 9.28 -7.76
CA CYS A 103 -3.99 10.22 -8.53
C CYS A 103 -2.52 9.80 -8.65
N ALA A 104 -1.99 9.04 -7.69
CA ALA A 104 -0.62 8.54 -7.72
C ALA A 104 -0.39 7.41 -8.74
N GLY A 105 -1.48 6.81 -9.27
CA GLY A 105 -1.43 5.80 -10.33
C GLY A 105 -1.60 4.37 -9.84
N PHE A 106 -2.18 4.16 -8.66
CA PHE A 106 -2.63 2.83 -8.24
C PHE A 106 -3.77 2.35 -9.15
N ALA A 107 -3.78 1.05 -9.48
CA ALA A 107 -4.71 0.48 -10.44
C ALA A 107 -6.10 0.22 -9.84
N TRP A 108 -6.14 -0.07 -8.55
CA TRP A 108 -7.35 -0.23 -7.78
C TRP A 108 -7.20 0.47 -6.43
N VAL A 109 -8.26 1.12 -5.96
CA VAL A 109 -8.28 1.86 -4.69
C VAL A 109 -9.64 1.64 -4.05
N HIS A 110 -9.63 1.30 -2.76
CA HIS A 110 -10.83 1.08 -1.97
C HIS A 110 -10.68 1.75 -0.60
N ASN A 111 -11.70 2.50 -0.21
CA ASN A 111 -11.78 3.06 1.13
C ASN A 111 -12.51 2.07 2.01
N GLU A 112 -11.76 1.37 2.87
CA GLU A 112 -12.30 0.34 3.77
C GLU A 112 -12.86 0.94 5.08
N GLY A 113 -12.69 2.25 5.26
CA GLY A 113 -13.21 3.02 6.38
C GLY A 113 -12.14 3.34 7.42
N ASP A 114 -11.33 2.36 7.82
CA ASP A 114 -10.22 2.49 8.77
C ASP A 114 -8.83 2.55 8.12
N HIS A 115 -8.75 2.32 6.81
CA HIS A 115 -7.58 2.55 5.99
C HIS A 115 -7.99 2.70 4.52
N CYS A 116 -7.03 3.08 3.67
CA CYS A 116 -7.18 3.07 2.23
C CYS A 116 -6.41 1.89 1.64
N HIS A 117 -7.11 0.89 1.12
CA HIS A 117 -6.52 -0.22 0.40
C HIS A 117 -6.21 0.18 -1.04
N ALA A 118 -5.04 -0.22 -1.54
CA ALA A 118 -4.69 0.04 -2.92
C ALA A 118 -3.79 -1.02 -3.53
N THR A 119 -4.00 -1.26 -4.82
CA THR A 119 -3.35 -2.35 -5.55
C THR A 119 -2.73 -1.85 -6.85
N ILE A 120 -1.58 -2.40 -7.21
CA ILE A 120 -1.00 -2.28 -8.55
C ILE A 120 -1.33 -3.51 -9.40
N LYS A 121 -1.36 -3.33 -10.73
CA LYS A 121 -1.45 -4.48 -11.64
C LYS A 121 -0.18 -5.33 -11.54
N ALA A 122 -0.32 -6.62 -11.85
CA ALA A 122 0.80 -7.55 -12.01
C ALA A 122 1.63 -7.30 -13.28
N GLU A 123 1.24 -6.34 -14.13
CA GLU A 123 1.96 -6.01 -15.36
C GLU A 123 3.40 -5.62 -15.00
N SER A 124 4.35 -6.40 -15.52
CA SER A 124 5.78 -6.30 -15.22
C SER A 124 6.32 -4.89 -15.48
N LEU A 125 7.21 -4.39 -14.61
CA LEU A 125 8.06 -3.22 -14.91
C LEU A 125 8.89 -3.39 -16.18
N CYS A 126 8.95 -4.60 -16.73
CA CYS A 126 9.58 -4.89 -18.00
C CYS A 126 8.63 -4.56 -19.16
N HIS A 127 8.70 -3.32 -19.65
CA HIS A 127 8.14 -2.95 -20.96
C HIS A 127 8.82 -3.68 -22.15
N GLN A 128 9.82 -4.54 -21.91
CA GLN A 128 10.51 -5.33 -22.93
C GLN A 128 10.01 -6.79 -23.02
N CYS A 129 9.10 -7.24 -22.16
CA CYS A 129 8.53 -8.59 -22.23
C CYS A 129 7.19 -8.64 -22.98
N GLN A 130 6.89 -7.61 -23.78
CA GLN A 130 5.65 -7.52 -24.58
C GLN A 130 5.87 -7.74 -26.09
N ASP A 131 7.01 -8.35 -26.48
CA ASP A 131 7.25 -8.80 -27.86
C ASP A 131 7.03 -10.32 -27.99
#